data_AF-A0A7C4C3S5-F1
#
_entry.id   AF-A0A7C4C3S5-F1
#
_cell.length_a   1.000
_cell.length_b   1.000
_cell.length_c   1.000
_cell.angle_alpha   90.00
_cell.angle_beta   90.00
_cell.angle_gamma   90.00
#
_symmetry.space_group_name_H-M   'P 1'
#
loop_
_entity.id
_entity.type
_entity.pdbx_description
1 polymer ?
#
loop_
_entity_poly.entity_id
_entity_poly.type
_entity_poly.pdbx_seq_one_letter_code
_entity_poly.pdbx_strand_id
1 'polypeptide(L)'
;MPDLLKRLDDMECFVADPGYLSRRNCMLVAEKGGKPYIKPKKNSLMKAKGCWIWKSMVTLYRMHPRIFNHSYKLHQRIEAGWHSLKSIVGDLIRNKTIKTIKTEIWAKIICYNLIWTIRGRHKF
;
A
#
# COMPACT_ATOMS: atom_id res chain seq x y z
N MET A 1 9.33 4.84 -9.77
CA MET A 1 8.92 4.41 -8.41
C MET A 1 9.46 5.27 -7.27
N PRO A 2 10.73 5.75 -7.23
CA PRO A 2 11.16 6.62 -6.12
C PRO A 2 10.38 7.95 -6.06
N ASP A 3 9.69 8.35 -7.13
CA ASP A 3 8.90 9.58 -7.15
C ASP A 3 7.49 9.46 -6.56
N LEU A 4 6.96 8.25 -6.33
CA LEU A 4 5.61 8.12 -5.77
C LEU A 4 5.58 8.55 -4.31
N LEU A 5 6.54 8.07 -3.50
CA LEU A 5 6.64 8.42 -2.08
C LEU A 5 7.13 9.86 -1.85
N LYS A 6 7.89 10.42 -2.79
CA LYS A 6 8.40 11.80 -2.68
C LYS A 6 7.29 12.85 -2.68
N ARG A 7 6.19 12.59 -3.39
CA ARG A 7 5.06 13.51 -3.57
C ARG A 7 4.10 13.57 -2.39
N LEU A 8 4.27 12.70 -1.39
CA LEU A 8 3.47 12.71 -0.17
C LEU A 8 4.16 13.61 0.84
N ASP A 9 3.43 14.49 1.52
CA ASP A 9 4.01 15.43 2.48
C ASP A 9 4.31 14.74 3.82
N ASP A 10 3.35 13.97 4.32
CA ASP A 10 3.43 13.23 5.57
C ASP A 10 2.69 11.88 5.48
N MET A 11 3.11 10.92 6.30
CA MET A 11 2.50 9.60 6.33
C MET A 11 2.79 8.90 7.65
N GLU A 12 1.77 8.37 8.31
CA GLU A 12 1.90 7.70 9.62
C GLU A 12 2.57 6.32 9.50
N CYS A 13 2.12 5.53 8.53
CA CYS A 13 2.69 4.21 8.26
C CYS A 13 2.59 3.84 6.78
N PHE A 14 3.49 2.96 6.34
CA PHE A 14 3.52 2.48 4.96
C PHE A 14 3.53 0.96 4.92
N VAL A 15 2.41 0.37 4.51
CA VAL A 15 2.26 -1.08 4.37
C VAL A 15 2.43 -1.46 2.91
N ALA A 16 3.32 -2.42 2.60
CA ALA A 16 3.55 -2.81 1.21
C ALA A 16 4.07 -4.25 1.05
N ASP A 17 3.89 -4.77 -0.17
CA ASP A 17 4.37 -6.08 -0.58
C ASP A 17 5.90 -6.19 -0.66
N PRO A 18 6.45 -7.41 -0.65
CA PRO A 18 7.90 -7.64 -0.78
C PRO A 18 8.53 -7.09 -2.07
N GLY A 19 7.73 -6.78 -3.09
CA GLY A 19 8.20 -6.09 -4.31
C GLY A 19 8.68 -4.67 -4.05
N TYR A 20 8.15 -4.01 -3.02
CA TYR A 20 8.54 -2.68 -2.58
C TYR A 20 9.67 -2.68 -1.55
N LEU A 21 10.17 -3.86 -1.19
CA LEU A 21 11.21 -4.04 -0.18
C LEU A 21 12.54 -3.49 -0.68
N SER A 22 12.87 -2.27 -0.25
CA SER A 22 14.17 -1.68 -0.47
C SER A 22 14.53 -0.76 0.70
N ARG A 23 15.83 -0.67 1.01
CA ARG A 23 16.34 0.25 2.04
C ARG A 23 16.00 1.70 1.72
N ARG A 24 16.05 2.07 0.43
CA ARG A 24 15.68 3.40 -0.05
C ARG A 24 14.22 3.72 0.27
N ASN A 25 13.30 2.79 0.01
CA ASN A 25 11.88 3.00 0.34
C ASN A 25 11.68 3.10 1.86
N CYS A 26 12.35 2.27 2.66
CA CYS A 26 12.28 2.39 4.13
C CYS A 26 12.79 3.76 4.62
N MET A 27 13.86 4.31 4.03
CA MET A 27 14.35 5.64 4.39
C MET A 27 13.38 6.73 3.96
N LEU A 28 12.88 6.69 2.72
CA LEU A 28 11.88 7.67 2.24
C LEU A 28 10.64 7.72 3.13
N VAL A 29 10.15 6.56 3.59
CA VAL A 29 9.02 6.48 4.52
C VAL A 29 9.35 7.17 5.85
N ALA A 30 10.54 6.94 6.39
CA ALA A 30 10.97 7.53 7.65
C ALA A 30 11.25 9.04 7.55
N GLU A 31 11.80 9.50 6.42
CA GLU A 31 11.99 10.93 6.12
C GLU A 31 10.65 11.68 6.10
N LYS A 32 9.55 10.99 5.77
CA LYS A 32 8.18 11.52 5.80
C LYS A 32 7.47 11.33 7.15
N GLY A 33 8.21 10.98 8.20
CA GLY A 33 7.70 10.76 9.56
C GLY A 33 7.02 9.41 9.79
N GLY A 34 7.02 8.52 8.80
CA GLY A 34 6.27 7.27 8.84
C GLY A 34 7.04 6.04 9.26
N LYS A 35 6.31 4.99 9.63
CA LYS A 35 6.87 3.66 9.91
C LYS A 35 6.64 2.68 8.74
N PRO A 36 7.70 2.08 8.16
CA PRO A 36 7.53 1.10 7.09
C PRO A 36 7.19 -0.30 7.65
N TYR A 37 6.14 -0.89 7.10
CA TYR A 37 5.70 -2.26 7.31
C TYR A 37 5.68 -2.99 5.95
N ILE A 38 6.87 -3.14 5.37
CA ILE A 38 7.03 -3.85 4.10
C ILE A 38 7.43 -5.29 4.41
N LYS A 39 6.65 -6.27 3.92
CA LYS A 39 6.89 -7.69 4.22
C LYS A 39 8.30 -8.12 3.77
N PRO A 40 9.21 -8.50 4.70
CA PRO A 40 10.54 -8.94 4.33
C PRO A 40 10.52 -10.28 3.58
N LYS A 41 11.38 -10.41 2.57
CA LYS A 41 11.64 -11.70 1.89
C LYS A 41 12.37 -12.67 2.83
N LYS A 42 12.27 -13.98 2.60
CA LYS A 42 12.94 -15.02 3.41
C LYS A 42 14.45 -14.76 3.58
N ASN A 43 15.12 -14.29 2.53
CA ASN A 43 16.55 -13.97 2.50
C ASN A 43 16.92 -12.56 3.04
N SER A 44 15.97 -11.80 3.58
CA SER A 44 16.23 -10.43 4.05
C SER A 44 17.10 -10.44 5.30
N LEU A 45 18.32 -9.92 5.20
CA LEU A 45 19.24 -9.84 6.33
C LEU A 45 18.88 -8.69 7.28
N MET A 46 19.04 -8.92 8.59
CA MET A 46 18.94 -7.90 9.66
C MET A 46 20.12 -6.92 9.71
N LYS A 47 20.91 -6.84 8.62
CA LYS A 47 22.03 -5.90 8.52
C LYS A 47 21.51 -4.52 8.11
N ALA A 48 21.79 -3.51 8.93
CA ALA A 48 21.39 -2.13 8.67
C ALA A 48 21.96 -1.61 7.33
N LYS A 49 23.27 -1.79 7.10
CA LYS A 49 24.00 -1.23 5.94
C LYS A 49 23.66 0.26 5.73
N GLY A 50 23.80 1.06 6.78
CA GLY A 50 23.46 2.49 6.77
C GLY A 50 21.97 2.84 6.95
N CYS A 51 21.07 1.85 6.88
CA CYS A 51 19.63 2.08 7.09
C CYS A 51 19.16 1.41 8.39
N TRP A 52 19.09 2.19 9.47
CA TRP A 52 18.58 1.71 10.76
C TRP A 52 17.11 1.33 10.71
N ILE A 53 16.29 2.09 9.96
CA ILE A 53 14.86 1.82 9.79
C ILE A 53 14.63 0.44 9.18
N TRP A 54 15.44 0.05 8.18
CA TRP A 54 15.40 -1.30 7.62
C TRP A 54 15.67 -2.36 8.68
N LYS A 55 16.74 -2.19 9.47
CA LYS A 55 17.10 -3.14 10.52
C LYS A 55 15.95 -3.27 11.52
N SER A 56 15.42 -2.14 12.00
CA SER A 56 14.28 -2.12 12.93
C SER A 56 13.05 -2.82 12.35
N MET A 57 12.69 -2.55 11.09
CA MET A 57 11.55 -3.21 10.42
C MET A 57 11.75 -4.72 10.29
N VAL A 58 12.92 -5.17 9.84
CA VAL A 58 13.21 -6.61 9.67
C VAL A 58 13.31 -7.31 11.02
N THR A 59 13.87 -6.65 12.04
CA THR A 59 13.90 -7.15 13.42
C THR A 59 12.48 -7.27 13.98
N LEU A 60 11.61 -6.27 13.78
CA LEU A 60 10.22 -6.31 14.21
C LEU A 60 9.47 -7.48 13.57
N TYR A 61 9.66 -7.69 12.27
CA TYR A 61 9.07 -8.83 11.55
C TYR A 61 9.51 -10.19 12.09
N ARG A 62 10.79 -10.34 12.46
CA ARG A 62 11.36 -11.63 12.89
C ARG A 62 11.16 -11.93 14.38
N MET A 63 11.42 -10.94 15.23
CA MET A 63 11.40 -11.11 16.70
C MET A 63 10.01 -10.88 17.29
N HIS A 64 9.20 -10.01 16.67
CA HIS A 64 7.87 -9.66 17.14
C HIS A 64 6.82 -9.73 16.02
N PRO A 65 6.65 -10.90 15.38
CA PRO A 65 5.77 -11.05 14.22
C PRO A 65 4.32 -10.67 14.52
N ARG A 66 3.85 -10.84 15.76
CA ARG A 66 2.50 -10.43 16.18
C ARG A 66 2.27 -8.92 16.03
N ILE A 67 3.26 -8.11 16.45
CA ILE A 67 3.19 -6.64 16.38
C ILE A 67 3.28 -6.19 14.91
N PHE A 68 4.21 -6.77 14.15
CA PHE A 68 4.33 -6.49 12.73
C PHE A 68 3.02 -6.81 11.98
N ASN A 69 2.47 -8.00 12.21
CA ASN A 69 1.25 -8.45 11.55
C ASN A 69 0.03 -7.62 11.94
N HIS A 70 -0.03 -7.08 13.16
CA HIS A 70 -1.13 -6.18 13.55
C HIS A 70 -1.23 -4.98 12.61
N SER A 71 -0.10 -4.32 12.32
CA SER A 71 -0.06 -3.20 11.37
C SER A 71 -0.20 -3.68 9.92
N TYR A 72 0.43 -4.80 9.58
CA TYR A 72 0.40 -5.36 8.22
C TYR A 72 -1.00 -5.82 7.78
N LYS A 73 -1.94 -6.11 8.70
CA LYS A 73 -3.35 -6.43 8.39
C LYS A 73 -4.05 -5.37 7.52
N LEU A 74 -3.59 -4.12 7.53
CA LEU A 74 -4.12 -3.08 6.65
C LEU A 74 -3.97 -3.44 5.16
N HIS A 75 -2.98 -4.24 4.79
CA HIS A 75 -2.80 -4.75 3.43
C HIS A 75 -4.02 -5.58 2.96
N GLN A 76 -4.51 -6.47 3.82
CA GLN A 76 -5.69 -7.30 3.53
C GLN A 76 -6.96 -6.45 3.34
N ARG A 77 -7.09 -5.34 4.08
CA ARG A 77 -8.22 -4.40 3.91
C ARG A 77 -8.18 -3.72 2.55
N ILE A 78 -7.00 -3.36 2.07
CA ILE A 78 -6.81 -2.78 0.73
C ILE A 78 -7.15 -3.81 -0.35
N GLU A 79 -6.70 -5.07 -0.21
CA GLU A 79 -7.06 -6.15 -1.15
C GLU A 79 -8.57 -6.40 -1.18
N ALA A 80 -9.23 -6.42 -0.03
CA ALA A 80 -10.68 -6.53 0.05
C ALA A 80 -11.40 -5.35 -0.62
N GLY A 81 -10.89 -4.12 -0.45
CA GLY A 81 -11.39 -2.94 -1.14
C GLY A 81 -11.23 -3.02 -2.66
N TRP A 82 -10.07 -3.46 -3.14
CA TRP A 82 -9.84 -3.70 -4.58
C TRP A 82 -10.75 -4.80 -5.14
N HIS A 83 -10.94 -5.88 -4.39
CA HIS A 83 -11.87 -6.93 -4.76
C HIS A 83 -13.29 -6.37 -4.88
N SER A 84 -13.78 -5.66 -3.86
CA SER A 84 -15.10 -5.03 -3.87
C SER A 84 -15.28 -4.06 -5.06
N LEU A 85 -14.28 -3.23 -5.33
CA LEU A 85 -14.29 -2.31 -6.48
C LEU A 85 -14.46 -3.07 -7.79
N LYS A 86 -13.66 -4.12 -8.00
CA LYS A 86 -13.72 -4.95 -9.21
C LYS A 86 -15.02 -5.74 -9.32
N SER A 87 -15.58 -6.22 -8.21
CA SER A 87 -16.86 -6.92 -8.21
C SER A 87 -18.04 -6.00 -8.54
N ILE A 88 -18.03 -4.74 -8.08
CA ILE A 88 -19.15 -3.81 -8.27
C ILE A 88 -19.08 -3.11 -9.63
N VAL A 89 -17.90 -2.60 -10.01
CA VAL A 89 -17.74 -1.76 -11.22
C VAL A 89 -17.17 -2.57 -12.40
N GLY A 90 -16.67 -3.77 -12.15
CA GLY A 90 -16.11 -4.67 -13.16
C GLY A 90 -14.59 -4.56 -13.30
N ASP A 91 -13.94 -5.70 -13.49
CA ASP A 91 -12.48 -5.82 -13.58
C ASP A 91 -11.92 -5.46 -14.97
N LEU A 92 -12.70 -5.67 -16.04
CA LEU A 92 -12.22 -5.56 -17.41
C LEU A 92 -11.95 -4.12 -17.84
N ILE A 93 -10.75 -3.84 -18.34
CA ILE A 93 -10.38 -2.58 -18.98
C ILE A 93 -10.46 -2.76 -20.48
N ARG A 94 -11.25 -1.93 -21.18
CA ARG A 94 -11.47 -2.08 -22.63
C ARG A 94 -10.50 -1.24 -23.48
N ASN A 95 -9.97 -0.17 -22.91
CA ASN A 95 -9.10 0.75 -23.63
C ASN A 95 -7.68 0.19 -23.85
N LYS A 96 -7.02 0.64 -24.94
CA LYS A 96 -5.69 0.15 -25.35
C LYS A 96 -4.54 1.14 -25.08
N THR A 97 -4.82 2.44 -25.04
CA THR A 97 -3.77 3.47 -24.85
C THR A 97 -3.59 3.76 -23.36
N ILE A 98 -2.35 3.99 -22.91
CA ILE A 98 -2.04 4.27 -21.49
C ILE A 98 -2.88 5.43 -20.94
N LYS A 99 -3.09 6.50 -21.73
CA LYS A 99 -3.92 7.65 -21.34
C LYS A 99 -5.37 7.23 -21.10
N THR A 100 -5.99 6.52 -22.03
CA THR A 100 -7.39 6.11 -21.94
C THR A 100 -7.62 5.01 -20.89
N ILE A 101 -6.67 4.09 -20.72
CA ILE A 101 -6.64 3.12 -19.62
C ILE A 101 -6.65 3.83 -18.26
N LYS A 102 -5.79 4.84 -18.07
CA LYS A 102 -5.78 5.62 -16.82
C LYS A 102 -7.11 6.32 -16.59
N THR A 103 -7.67 6.97 -17.61
CA THR A 103 -8.98 7.63 -17.51
C THR A 103 -10.09 6.64 -17.14
N GLU A 104 -10.09 5.45 -17.75
CA GLU A 104 -11.05 4.39 -17.43
C GLU A 104 -10.93 3.92 -15.97
N ILE A 105 -9.71 3.67 -15.49
CA ILE A 105 -9.47 3.31 -14.09
C ILE A 105 -9.98 4.40 -13.13
N TRP A 106 -9.65 5.67 -13.41
CA TRP A 106 -10.11 6.79 -12.58
C TRP A 106 -11.64 6.90 -12.57
N ALA A 107 -12.30 6.77 -13.73
CA ALA A 107 -13.75 6.79 -13.81
C ALA A 107 -14.38 5.65 -12.99
N LYS A 108 -13.82 4.44 -13.05
CA LYS A 108 -14.29 3.31 -12.23
C LYS A 108 -14.17 3.56 -10.73
N ILE A 109 -13.06 4.15 -10.29
CA ILE A 109 -12.85 4.52 -8.87
C ILE A 109 -13.89 5.57 -8.44
N ILE A 110 -14.16 6.58 -9.28
CA ILE A 110 -15.18 7.60 -9.01
C ILE A 110 -16.58 6.96 -8.88
N CYS A 111 -16.96 6.10 -9.83
CA CYS A 111 -18.24 5.38 -9.77
C CYS A 111 -18.38 4.56 -8.49
N TYR A 112 -17.34 3.81 -8.10
CA TYR A 112 -17.33 3.04 -6.86
C TYR A 112 -17.57 3.93 -5.64
N ASN A 113 -16.86 5.06 -5.54
CA ASN A 113 -17.01 6.00 -4.44
C ASN A 113 -18.42 6.63 -4.39
N LEU A 114 -19.00 6.96 -5.54
CA LEU A 114 -20.37 7.47 -5.62
C LEU A 114 -21.40 6.45 -5.14
N ILE A 115 -21.29 5.19 -5.58
CA ILE A 115 -22.19 4.10 -5.17
C ILE A 115 -22.17 3.95 -3.64
N TRP A 116 -20.98 3.90 -3.03
CA TRP A 116 -20.87 3.78 -1.57
C TRP A 116 -21.34 5.02 -0.82
N THR A 117 -21.12 6.21 -1.37
CA THR A 117 -21.63 7.46 -0.78
C THR A 117 -23.16 7.47 -0.75
N ILE A 118 -23.81 7.05 -1.83
CA ILE A 118 -25.27 6.95 -1.91
C ILE A 118 -25.79 5.87 -0.95
N ARG A 119 -25.19 4.67 -0.96
CA ARG A 119 -25.57 3.57 -0.05
C ARG A 119 -25.43 3.95 1.42
N GLY A 120 -24.34 4.63 1.79
CA GLY A 120 -24.11 5.10 3.16
C GLY A 120 -25.13 6.14 3.62
N ARG A 121 -25.63 6.99 2.72
CA ARG A 121 -26.70 7.96 3.04
C ARG A 121 -28.07 7.33 3.20
N HIS A 122 -28.37 6.28 2.42
CA HIS A 122 -29.68 5.63 2.43
C HIS A 122 -29.82 4.46 3.42
N LYS A 123 -28.82 4.17 4.26
CA LYS A 123 -28.82 3.10 5.29
C LYS A 123 -29.61 1.86 4.84
N PHE A 124 -29.07 1.12 3.88
CA PHE A 124 -29.46 -0.26 3.63
C PHE A 124 -28.53 -1.20 4.40
#